data_AF-A0A0J6K5N3-F1
#
_entry.id   AF-A0A0J6K5N3-F1
#
_cell.length_a   1.000
_cell.length_b   1.000
_cell.length_c   1.000
_cell.angle_alpha   90.00
_cell.angle_beta   90.00
_cell.angle_gamma   90.00
#
_symmetry.space_group_name_H-M   'P 1'
#
loop_
_entity.id
_entity.type
_entity.pdbx_description
1 polymer ?
#
loop_
_entity_poly.entity_id
_entity_poly.type
_entity_poly.pdbx_seq_one_letter_code
_entity_poly.pdbx_strand_id
1 'polypeptide(L)'
;MELFHTSPSTITSINGSGRYGSFLFFSSHVYTMTAGSYKAYCIELGESECIGAGELFYHEDAAKLDSLVAEVAARYDIDEDAATALIDESKSIYDIESNVEPEDLGDASWDIQHATARAAALLGFRAVRVSDEQGASYMVDMLGHEQDLKEVAA
;
A
#
# COMPACT_ATOMS: atom_id res chain seq x y z
N MET A 1 8.97 -12.05 8.67
CA MET A 1 9.93 -11.23 7.91
C MET A 1 10.22 -9.93 8.67
N GLU A 2 11.45 -9.43 8.60
CA GLU A 2 11.81 -8.11 9.15
C GLU A 2 11.62 -7.04 8.07
N LEU A 3 10.97 -5.95 8.45
CA LEU A 3 10.58 -4.88 7.54
C LEU A 3 10.94 -3.52 8.11
N PHE A 4 11.44 -2.63 7.26
CA PHE A 4 11.97 -1.33 7.65
C PHE A 4 11.15 -0.18 7.09
N HIS A 5 10.84 0.80 7.94
CA HIS A 5 10.20 2.05 7.57
C HIS A 5 11.08 3.22 8.01
N THR A 6 11.17 4.25 7.18
CA THR A 6 11.83 5.51 7.56
C THR A 6 10.85 6.66 7.60
N SER A 7 10.98 7.49 8.63
CA SER A 7 10.18 8.71 8.79
C SER A 7 11.09 9.92 9.04
N PRO A 8 10.74 11.12 8.52
CA PRO A 8 11.46 12.36 8.82
C PRO A 8 11.32 12.80 10.29
N SER A 9 10.36 12.24 11.03
CA SER A 9 10.10 12.59 12.43
C SER A 9 9.70 11.38 13.25
N THR A 10 9.81 11.48 14.58
CA THR A 10 9.42 10.37 15.47
C THR A 10 7.93 10.08 15.37
N ILE A 11 7.59 8.82 15.09
CA ILE A 11 6.21 8.34 15.09
C ILE A 11 5.78 8.14 16.54
N THR A 12 4.73 8.86 16.97
CA THR A 12 4.17 8.75 18.32
C THR A 12 2.79 8.09 18.35
N SER A 13 2.05 8.17 17.24
CA SER A 13 0.75 7.54 17.05
C SER A 13 0.46 7.39 15.57
N ILE A 14 -0.26 6.33 15.18
CA ILE A 14 -0.81 6.18 13.84
C ILE A 14 -2.26 6.61 13.86
N ASN A 15 -2.69 7.29 12.81
CA ASN A 15 -4.06 7.75 12.65
C ASN A 15 -4.48 7.51 11.20
N GLY A 16 -5.78 7.62 10.92
CA GLY A 16 -6.29 7.49 9.56
C GLY A 16 -6.08 8.73 8.67
N SER A 17 -5.15 9.61 9.01
CA SER A 17 -4.92 10.87 8.28
C SER A 17 -3.64 10.82 7.45
N GLY A 18 -3.60 11.58 6.35
CA GLY A 18 -2.52 11.52 5.38
C GLY A 18 -2.87 10.69 4.15
N ARG A 19 -1.92 10.56 3.22
CA ARG A 19 -2.16 9.98 1.88
C ARG A 19 -2.65 8.53 1.94
N TYR A 20 -2.06 7.75 2.84
CA TYR A 20 -2.27 6.30 2.95
C TYR A 20 -3.06 5.91 4.21
N GLY A 21 -3.74 6.86 4.85
CA GLY A 21 -4.50 6.59 6.07
C GLY A 21 -3.63 5.94 7.16
N SER A 22 -4.02 4.75 7.61
CA SER A 22 -3.29 3.99 8.63
C SER A 22 -2.11 3.16 8.12
N PHE A 23 -1.91 3.10 6.80
CA PHE A 23 -0.87 2.29 6.21
C PHE A 23 0.47 3.03 6.18
N LEU A 24 1.55 2.33 6.49
CA LEU A 24 2.92 2.78 6.27
C LEU A 24 3.60 1.89 5.22
N PHE A 25 4.53 2.50 4.48
CA PHE A 25 5.41 1.77 3.55
C PHE A 25 6.61 1.19 4.29
N PHE A 26 6.88 -0.08 4.01
CA PHE A 26 8.05 -0.79 4.48
C PHE A 26 8.78 -1.47 3.33
N SER A 27 10.04 -1.80 3.57
CA SER A 27 10.91 -2.55 2.66
C SER A 27 11.68 -3.63 3.43
N SER A 28 12.33 -4.53 2.70
CA SER A 28 13.23 -5.54 3.29
C SER A 28 14.58 -4.99 3.78
N HIS A 29 14.90 -3.73 3.47
CA HIS A 29 16.16 -3.08 3.83
C HIS A 29 15.92 -1.59 4.09
N VAL A 30 16.64 -0.99 5.05
CA VAL A 30 16.54 0.46 5.31
C VAL A 30 16.87 1.26 4.04
N TYR A 31 15.91 2.06 3.59
CA TYR A 31 16.07 3.00 2.47
C TYR A 31 15.54 4.36 2.89
N THR A 32 16.10 5.44 2.34
CA THR A 32 15.73 6.80 2.70
C THR A 32 15.40 7.58 1.46
N MET A 33 14.21 8.20 1.40
CA MET A 33 13.85 9.14 0.34
C MET A 33 13.97 10.60 0.77
N THR A 34 14.28 10.85 2.05
CA THR A 34 14.38 12.20 2.61
C THR A 34 15.83 12.72 2.60
N ALA A 35 16.03 13.94 2.14
CA ALA A 35 17.28 14.66 2.36
C ALA A 35 17.33 15.17 3.82
N GLY A 36 18.25 14.64 4.63
CA GLY A 36 18.46 15.10 6.01
C GLY A 36 18.40 13.96 7.04
N SER A 37 18.13 14.32 8.30
CA SER A 37 17.99 13.34 9.38
C SER A 37 16.69 12.56 9.24
N TYR A 38 16.75 11.24 9.43
CA TYR A 38 15.60 10.34 9.44
C TYR A 38 15.62 9.46 10.69
N LYS A 39 14.45 8.87 10.98
CA LYS A 39 14.27 7.81 11.96
C LYS A 39 13.99 6.52 11.21
N ALA A 40 14.71 5.46 11.56
CA ALA A 40 14.47 4.13 11.02
C ALA A 40 13.74 3.28 12.05
N TYR A 41 12.74 2.56 11.61
CA TYR A 41 11.93 1.65 12.39
C TYR A 41 11.96 0.26 11.78
N CYS A 42 11.95 -0.77 12.61
CA CYS A 42 11.83 -2.16 12.21
C CYS A 42 10.56 -2.76 12.82
N ILE A 43 9.85 -3.58 12.04
CA ILE A 43 8.78 -4.46 12.52
C ILE A 43 9.08 -5.91 12.14
N GLU A 44 8.55 -6.84 12.92
CA GLU A 44 8.46 -8.25 12.55
C GLU A 44 7.03 -8.51 12.06
N LEU A 45 6.89 -8.94 10.81
CA LEU A 45 5.60 -9.27 10.19
C LEU A 45 5.55 -10.78 9.87
N GLY A 46 4.50 -11.47 10.31
CA GLY A 46 4.27 -12.86 9.92
C GLY A 46 3.98 -12.99 8.42
N GLU A 47 4.50 -14.04 7.76
CA GLU A 47 4.23 -14.25 6.34
C GLU A 47 2.74 -14.45 6.05
N SER A 48 2.01 -15.10 6.97
CA SER A 48 0.56 -15.27 6.88
C SER A 48 -0.24 -13.99 7.09
N GLU A 49 0.38 -12.91 7.57
CA GLU A 49 -0.26 -11.60 7.73
C GLU A 49 -0.17 -10.75 6.46
N CYS A 50 0.54 -11.24 5.43
CA CYS A 50 0.81 -10.53 4.19
C CYS A 50 0.26 -11.31 3.00
N ILE A 51 -0.36 -10.60 2.05
CA ILE A 51 -0.79 -11.13 0.75
C ILE A 51 -0.06 -10.38 -0.38
N GLY A 52 0.20 -11.01 -1.52
CA GLY A 52 0.66 -10.30 -2.71
C GLY A 52 -0.49 -9.57 -3.42
N ALA A 53 -0.23 -8.39 -3.99
CA ALA A 53 -1.24 -7.66 -4.76
C ALA A 53 -1.90 -8.54 -5.86
N GLY A 54 -1.09 -9.25 -6.64
CA GLY A 54 -1.56 -10.18 -7.67
C GLY A 54 -2.30 -11.43 -7.15
N GLU A 55 -2.43 -11.61 -5.83
CA GLU A 55 -3.16 -12.72 -5.20
C GLU A 55 -4.53 -12.29 -4.66
N LEU A 56 -4.81 -10.98 -4.58
CA LEU A 56 -6.01 -10.41 -3.95
C LEU A 56 -7.31 -11.00 -4.49
N PHE A 57 -7.47 -11.04 -5.82
CA PHE A 57 -8.71 -11.51 -6.47
C PHE A 57 -8.77 -13.03 -6.65
N TYR A 58 -7.70 -13.76 -6.31
CA TYR A 58 -7.70 -15.23 -6.25
C TYR A 58 -8.04 -15.76 -4.86
N HIS A 59 -8.18 -14.87 -3.87
CA HIS A 59 -8.55 -15.23 -2.51
C HIS A 59 -10.03 -15.68 -2.42
N GLU A 60 -10.34 -16.62 -1.51
CA GLU A 60 -11.70 -17.17 -1.38
C GLU A 60 -12.75 -16.11 -1.02
N ASP A 61 -12.32 -15.04 -0.35
CA ASP A 61 -13.14 -13.90 0.06
C ASP A 61 -13.12 -12.72 -0.94
N ALA A 62 -12.64 -12.91 -2.18
CA ALA A 62 -12.48 -11.82 -3.16
C ALA A 62 -13.77 -11.00 -3.42
N ALA A 63 -14.96 -11.58 -3.23
CA ALA A 63 -16.24 -10.88 -3.33
C ALA A 63 -16.39 -9.70 -2.33
N LYS A 64 -15.58 -9.65 -1.26
CA LYS A 64 -15.52 -8.49 -0.35
C LYS A 64 -14.95 -7.24 -1.03
N LEU A 65 -14.27 -7.41 -2.18
CA LEU A 65 -13.61 -6.33 -2.90
C LEU A 65 -14.53 -5.62 -3.90
N ASP A 66 -15.70 -6.16 -4.22
CA ASP A 66 -16.61 -5.63 -5.25
C ASP A 66 -16.92 -4.13 -5.06
N SER A 67 -17.16 -3.70 -3.82
CA SER A 67 -17.44 -2.29 -3.52
C SER A 67 -16.22 -1.38 -3.73
N LEU A 68 -15.03 -1.89 -3.46
CA LEU A 68 -13.78 -1.16 -3.70
C LEU A 68 -13.46 -1.09 -5.20
N VAL A 69 -13.68 -2.18 -5.94
CA VAL A 69 -13.54 -2.19 -7.41
C VAL A 69 -14.48 -1.16 -8.03
N ALA A 70 -15.75 -1.14 -7.63
CA ALA A 70 -16.71 -0.15 -8.10
C ALA A 70 -16.31 1.29 -7.72
N GLU A 71 -15.76 1.51 -6.53
CA GLU A 71 -15.23 2.81 -6.09
C GLU A 71 -14.10 3.29 -7.01
N VAL A 72 -13.12 2.43 -7.30
CA VAL A 72 -11.97 2.74 -8.16
C VAL A 72 -12.41 2.95 -9.61
N ALA A 73 -13.29 2.10 -10.13
CA ALA A 73 -13.85 2.20 -11.47
C ALA A 73 -14.56 3.55 -11.67
N ALA A 74 -15.44 3.93 -10.74
CA ALA A 74 -16.14 5.20 -10.79
C ALA A 74 -15.22 6.41 -10.63
N ARG A 75 -14.17 6.31 -9.80
CA ARG A 75 -13.21 7.41 -9.59
C ARG A 75 -12.46 7.75 -10.87
N TYR A 76 -12.01 6.74 -11.61
CA TYR A 76 -11.16 6.90 -12.79
C TYR A 76 -11.90 6.84 -14.12
N ASP A 77 -13.24 6.70 -14.08
CA ASP A 77 -14.10 6.54 -15.27
C ASP A 77 -13.65 5.36 -16.16
N ILE A 78 -13.39 4.22 -15.53
CA ILE A 78 -12.95 2.97 -16.17
C ILE A 78 -13.92 1.83 -15.85
N ASP A 79 -13.79 0.70 -16.54
CA ASP A 79 -14.56 -0.50 -16.21
C ASP A 79 -13.99 -1.26 -15.00
N GLU A 80 -14.79 -2.19 -14.47
CA GLU A 80 -14.42 -2.99 -13.29
C GLU A 80 -13.23 -3.92 -13.55
N ASP A 81 -13.03 -4.36 -14.79
CA ASP A 81 -11.90 -5.20 -15.19
C ASP A 81 -10.58 -4.40 -15.14
N ALA A 82 -10.59 -3.16 -15.62
CA ALA A 82 -9.47 -2.23 -15.53
C ALA A 82 -9.20 -1.84 -14.07
N ALA A 83 -10.24 -1.56 -13.28
CA ALA A 83 -10.08 -1.26 -11.86
C ALA A 83 -9.49 -2.44 -11.08
N THR A 84 -9.92 -3.67 -11.37
CA THR A 84 -9.36 -4.90 -10.81
C THR A 84 -7.87 -5.02 -11.15
N ALA A 85 -7.51 -4.80 -12.42
CA ALA A 85 -6.13 -4.89 -12.90
C ALA A 85 -5.21 -3.80 -12.31
N LEU A 86 -5.77 -2.64 -11.93
CA LEU A 86 -5.03 -1.62 -11.20
C LEU A 86 -4.80 -2.03 -9.74
N ILE A 87 -5.84 -2.55 -9.07
CA ILE A 87 -5.77 -2.94 -7.66
C ILE A 87 -4.79 -4.12 -7.45
N ASP A 88 -4.73 -5.08 -8.36
CA ASP A 88 -3.84 -6.24 -8.27
C ASP A 88 -2.43 -6.01 -8.85
N GLU A 89 -2.14 -4.78 -9.29
CA GLU A 89 -0.89 -4.34 -9.92
C GLU A 89 -0.54 -5.07 -11.24
N SER A 90 -1.49 -5.77 -11.87
CA SER A 90 -1.27 -6.37 -13.19
C SER A 90 -1.22 -5.33 -14.32
N LYS A 91 -1.78 -4.13 -14.08
CA LYS A 91 -1.64 -2.95 -14.94
C LYS A 91 -1.33 -1.71 -14.14
N SER A 92 -0.72 -0.74 -14.82
CA SER A 92 -0.45 0.59 -14.27
C SER A 92 -1.48 1.60 -14.76
N ILE A 93 -1.76 2.64 -13.97
CA ILE A 93 -2.65 3.75 -14.39
C ILE A 93 -2.11 4.50 -15.61
N TYR A 94 -0.79 4.48 -15.81
CA TYR A 94 -0.13 5.04 -16.98
C TYR A 94 -0.42 4.27 -18.28
N ASP A 95 -0.90 3.03 -18.18
CA ASP A 95 -1.16 2.14 -19.31
C ASP A 95 -2.66 1.99 -19.63
N ILE A 96 -3.54 2.73 -18.94
CA ILE A 96 -5.00 2.63 -19.08
C ILE A 96 -5.58 3.99 -19.50
N GLU A 97 -6.53 3.96 -20.43
CA GLU A 97 -7.34 5.13 -20.76
C GLU A 97 -8.29 5.42 -19.58
N SER A 98 -8.04 6.52 -18.87
CA SER A 98 -8.82 6.99 -17.73
C SER A 98 -9.13 8.49 -17.86
N ASN A 99 -9.94 9.02 -16.95
CA ASN A 99 -10.23 10.45 -16.87
C ASN A 99 -9.11 11.30 -16.21
N VAL A 100 -7.94 10.72 -15.94
CA VAL A 100 -6.84 11.39 -15.23
C VAL A 100 -5.93 12.13 -16.21
N GLU A 101 -5.69 13.42 -15.95
CA GLU A 101 -4.76 14.21 -16.75
C GLU A 101 -3.30 13.76 -16.51
N PRO A 102 -2.40 13.89 -17.50
CA PRO A 102 -1.01 13.40 -17.36
C PRO A 102 -0.23 13.95 -16.16
N GLU A 103 -0.55 15.17 -15.71
CA GLU A 103 0.08 15.79 -14.54
C GLU A 103 -0.36 15.18 -13.20
N ASP A 104 -1.55 14.55 -13.17
CA ASP A 104 -2.16 13.96 -11.98
C ASP A 104 -1.96 12.43 -11.89
N LEU A 105 -1.36 11.80 -12.91
CA LEU A 105 -1.12 10.35 -12.95
C LEU A 105 -0.25 9.86 -11.76
N GLY A 106 0.67 10.70 -11.28
CA GLY A 106 1.47 10.40 -10.10
C GLY A 106 0.61 10.26 -8.84
N ASP A 107 -0.31 11.21 -8.63
CA ASP A 107 -1.26 11.13 -7.53
C ASP A 107 -2.19 9.93 -7.70
N ALA A 108 -2.75 9.71 -8.90
CA ALA A 108 -3.61 8.56 -9.15
C ALA A 108 -2.91 7.22 -8.85
N SER A 109 -1.63 7.09 -9.20
CA SER A 109 -0.81 5.91 -8.86
C SER A 109 -0.75 5.68 -7.35
N TRP A 110 -0.54 6.74 -6.55
CA TRP A 110 -0.54 6.63 -5.09
C TRP A 110 -1.91 6.27 -4.50
N ASP A 111 -3.00 6.79 -5.08
CA ASP A 111 -4.37 6.42 -4.69
C ASP A 111 -4.64 4.93 -4.95
N ILE A 112 -4.16 4.40 -6.08
CA ILE A 112 -4.32 2.99 -6.45
C ILE A 112 -3.54 2.10 -5.49
N GLN A 113 -2.29 2.45 -5.16
CA GLN A 113 -1.53 1.72 -4.12
C GLN A 113 -2.28 1.69 -2.78
N HIS A 114 -2.90 2.81 -2.39
CA HIS A 114 -3.74 2.83 -1.19
C HIS A 114 -4.97 1.92 -1.32
N ALA A 115 -5.62 1.87 -2.50
CA ALA A 115 -6.71 0.94 -2.77
C ALA A 115 -6.25 -0.52 -2.66
N THR A 116 -5.08 -0.87 -3.20
CA THR A 116 -4.45 -2.19 -3.07
C THR A 116 -4.26 -2.59 -1.61
N ALA A 117 -3.77 -1.68 -0.76
CA ALA A 117 -3.63 -1.92 0.68
C ALA A 117 -4.98 -2.09 1.39
N ARG A 118 -5.98 -1.28 1.02
CA ARG A 118 -7.36 -1.42 1.53
C ARG A 118 -7.97 -2.77 1.13
N ALA A 119 -7.68 -3.28 -0.07
CA ALA A 119 -8.15 -4.58 -0.52
C ALA A 119 -7.62 -5.70 0.38
N ALA A 120 -6.31 -5.70 0.68
CA ALA A 120 -5.74 -6.67 1.62
C ALA A 120 -6.38 -6.61 3.01
N ALA A 121 -6.61 -5.40 3.54
CA ALA A 121 -7.28 -5.21 4.82
C ALA A 121 -8.74 -5.72 4.81
N LEU A 122 -9.49 -5.50 3.73
CA LEU A 122 -10.85 -6.04 3.56
C LEU A 122 -10.88 -7.58 3.54
N LEU A 123 -9.82 -8.20 3.02
CA LEU A 123 -9.62 -9.66 3.06
C LEU A 123 -9.09 -10.17 4.40
N GLY A 124 -8.78 -9.29 5.35
CA GLY A 124 -8.30 -9.63 6.69
C GLY A 124 -6.79 -9.77 6.83
N PHE A 125 -6.03 -9.34 5.81
CA PHE A 125 -4.56 -9.28 5.89
C PHE A 125 -4.12 -7.94 6.48
N ARG A 126 -3.02 -8.00 7.25
CA ARG A 126 -2.42 -6.81 7.84
C ARG A 126 -1.59 -6.03 6.82
N ALA A 127 -1.07 -6.71 5.82
CA ALA A 127 -0.18 -6.12 4.83
C ALA A 127 -0.44 -6.63 3.42
N VAL A 128 -0.07 -5.81 2.45
CA VAL A 128 0.08 -6.21 1.05
C VAL A 128 1.51 -6.01 0.59
N ARG A 129 2.04 -7.00 -0.13
CA ARG A 129 3.29 -6.86 -0.86
C ARG A 129 2.97 -6.25 -2.23
N VAL A 130 3.56 -5.09 -2.48
CA VAL A 130 3.49 -4.32 -3.71
C VAL A 130 4.86 -4.30 -4.40
N SER A 131 4.87 -4.09 -5.71
CA SER A 131 6.12 -3.98 -6.47
C SER A 131 6.43 -2.51 -6.79
N ASP A 132 7.66 -2.10 -6.54
CA ASP A 132 8.17 -0.77 -6.92
C ASP A 132 9.50 -0.90 -7.68
N GLU A 133 10.00 0.18 -8.26
CA GLU A 133 11.24 0.25 -9.05
C GLU A 133 12.48 -0.24 -8.26
N GLN A 134 12.41 -0.24 -6.93
CA GLN A 134 13.47 -0.68 -6.02
C GLN A 134 13.31 -2.13 -5.53
N GLY A 135 12.26 -2.84 -5.96
CA GLY A 135 11.95 -4.22 -5.55
C GLY A 135 10.64 -4.34 -4.77
N ALA A 136 10.58 -5.32 -3.87
CA ALA A 136 9.37 -5.57 -3.07
C ALA A 136 9.22 -4.53 -1.95
N SER A 137 8.10 -3.81 -1.98
CA SER A 137 7.64 -2.91 -0.94
C SER A 137 6.41 -3.52 -0.26
N TYR A 138 6.12 -3.07 0.95
CA TYR A 138 5.04 -3.61 1.77
C TYR A 138 4.24 -2.46 2.35
N MET A 139 2.94 -2.43 2.08
CA MET A 139 2.03 -1.51 2.75
C MET A 139 1.40 -2.25 3.92
N VAL A 140 1.67 -1.79 5.13
CA VAL A 140 1.28 -2.46 6.38
C VAL A 140 0.33 -1.56 7.15
N ASP A 141 -0.84 -2.07 7.53
CA ASP A 141 -1.75 -1.37 8.42
C ASP A 141 -1.15 -1.33 9.83
N MET A 142 -0.94 -0.10 10.31
CA MET A 142 -0.27 0.15 11.60
C MET A 142 -1.21 0.76 12.65
N LEU A 143 -2.50 0.94 12.34
CA LEU A 143 -3.46 1.45 13.33
C LEU A 143 -3.61 0.49 14.50
N GLY A 144 -3.27 0.95 15.71
CA GLY A 144 -3.30 0.09 16.91
C GLY A 144 -2.10 -0.85 17.04
N HIS A 145 -1.13 -0.77 16.12
CA HIS A 145 0.10 -1.58 16.10
C HIS A 145 1.36 -0.73 16.30
N GLU A 146 1.24 0.48 16.82
CA GLU A 146 2.35 1.42 16.95
C GLU A 146 3.48 0.88 17.83
N GLN A 147 3.14 0.06 18.81
CA GLN A 147 4.09 -0.61 19.70
C GLN A 147 5.03 -1.59 18.97
N ASP A 148 4.68 -2.02 17.76
CA ASP A 148 5.51 -2.92 16.96
C ASP A 148 6.70 -2.17 16.32
N LEU A 149 6.62 -0.84 16.21
CA LEU A 149 7.68 0.01 15.65
C LEU A 149 8.87 0.09 16.61
N LYS A 150 9.92 -0.69 16.34
CA LYS A 150 11.18 -0.64 17.09
C LYS A 150 12.14 0.32 16.38
N GLU A 151 12.53 1.42 17.03
CA GLU A 151 13.56 2.32 16.48
C GLU A 151 14.89 1.57 16.36
N VAL A 152 15.53 1.64 15.19
CA VAL A 152 16.83 1.04 14.90
C VAL A 152 17.85 2.11 14.55
N ALA A 153 19.13 1.81 14.73
CA ALA A 153 20.19 2.74 14.34
C ALA A 153 20.11 3.01 12.84
N ALA A 154 20.04 4.29 12.50
CA ALA A 154 20.05 4.80 11.13
C ALA A 154 21.44 4.63 10.49
#